data_AF-A0AAW8KYC9-F1
#
_entry.id   AF-A0AAW8KYC9-F1
#
_cell.length_a   1.000
_cell.length_b   1.000
_cell.length_c   1.000
_cell.angle_alpha   90.00
_cell.angle_beta   90.00
_cell.angle_gamma   90.00
#
_symmetry.space_group_name_H-M   'P 1'
#
loop_
_entity.id
_entity.type
_entity.pdbx_description
1 polymer ?
#
loop_
_entity_poly.entity_id
_entity_poly.type
_entity_poly.pdbx_seq_one_letter_code
_entity_poly.pdbx_strand_id
1 'polypeptide(L)'
;GSSNSGSQQATAAALKIELDKLSVAATNDTLTVTVRALDKNKGGVAGANITLELDDPTNNVSIEGVSTQTTDAAGNAIYIIKTPKTSSSINELVKNGFKLKVSTN
;
A
#
# COMPACT_ATOMS: atom_id res chain seq x y z
N GLY A 1 -12.14 -33.58 -16.82
CA GLY A 1 -12.29 -32.88 -15.54
C GLY A 1 -11.62 -31.54 -15.67
N SER A 2 -12.40 -30.46 -15.73
CA SER A 2 -11.84 -29.12 -15.91
C SER A 2 -11.64 -28.51 -14.53
N SER A 3 -10.38 -28.43 -14.12
CA SER A 3 -9.96 -27.72 -12.91
C SER A 3 -10.19 -26.24 -13.11
N ASN A 4 -11.34 -25.73 -12.65
CA ASN A 4 -11.55 -24.30 -12.47
C ASN A 4 -10.73 -23.86 -11.24
N SER A 5 -9.41 -23.75 -11.39
CA SER A 5 -8.55 -23.00 -10.47
C SER A 5 -8.79 -21.51 -10.70
N GLY A 6 -10.00 -21.05 -10.39
CA GLY A 6 -10.15 -19.69 -9.92
C GLY A 6 -9.51 -19.68 -8.55
N SER A 7 -8.31 -19.15 -8.43
CA SER A 7 -7.73 -18.78 -7.14
C SER A 7 -8.77 -17.91 -6.45
N GLN A 8 -9.53 -18.49 -5.52
CA GLN A 8 -10.44 -17.74 -4.67
C GLN A 8 -9.58 -16.80 -3.86
N GLN A 9 -9.43 -15.58 -4.37
CA GLN A 9 -8.74 -14.50 -3.71
C GLN A 9 -9.41 -14.31 -2.35
N ALA A 10 -8.64 -14.41 -1.29
CA ALA A 10 -9.22 -14.37 0.04
C ALA A 10 -9.84 -12.98 0.27
N THR A 11 -11.14 -12.92 0.51
CA THR A 11 -11.85 -11.64 0.65
C THR A 11 -11.63 -11.07 2.04
N ALA A 12 -10.98 -9.91 2.13
CA ALA A 12 -10.87 -9.17 3.38
C ALA A 12 -12.22 -8.48 3.70
N ALA A 13 -12.65 -8.52 4.96
CA ALA A 13 -13.82 -7.77 5.43
C ALA A 13 -13.47 -6.32 5.76
N ALA A 14 -12.22 -6.06 6.16
CA ALA A 14 -11.70 -4.73 6.44
C ALA A 14 -10.20 -4.65 6.08
N LEU A 15 -9.73 -3.44 5.79
CA LEU A 15 -8.32 -3.15 5.57
C LEU A 15 -7.84 -2.16 6.64
N LYS A 16 -6.68 -2.45 7.23
CA LYS A 16 -5.99 -1.54 8.17
C LYS A 16 -4.68 -1.10 7.55
N ILE A 17 -4.37 0.18 7.61
CA ILE A 17 -3.09 0.74 7.17
C ILE A 17 -2.28 1.09 8.41
N GLU A 18 -1.03 0.62 8.45
CA GLU A 18 -0.06 0.90 9.51
C GLU A 18 1.18 1.51 8.84
N LEU A 19 1.61 2.67 9.35
CA LEU A 19 2.79 3.38 8.85
C LEU A 19 3.94 3.18 9.83
N ASP A 20 5.15 2.96 9.32
CA ASP A 20 6.36 2.91 10.17
C ASP A 20 6.67 4.27 10.81
N LYS A 21 6.31 5.36 10.14
CA LYS A 21 6.43 6.73 10.65
C LYS A 21 5.26 7.60 10.20
N LEU A 22 4.92 8.58 11.05
CA LEU A 22 3.83 9.53 10.79
C LEU A 22 4.24 10.71 9.90
N SER A 23 5.54 10.90 9.69
CA SER A 23 6.08 11.98 8.85
C SER A 23 7.23 11.44 8.01
N VAL A 24 7.26 11.83 6.74
CA VAL A 24 8.29 11.47 5.76
C VAL A 24 8.86 12.76 5.21
N ALA A 25 10.17 12.83 5.01
CA ALA A 25 10.77 13.97 4.35
C ALA A 25 10.37 13.97 2.87
N ALA A 26 10.07 15.16 2.35
CA ALA A 26 9.69 15.31 0.95
C ALA A 26 10.83 14.96 -0.02
N THR A 27 12.07 14.86 0.47
CA THR A 27 13.24 14.45 -0.32
C THR A 27 14.01 13.28 0.29
N ASN A 28 14.46 12.37 -0.60
CA ASN A 28 15.40 11.28 -0.31
C ASN A 28 15.03 10.42 0.91
N ASP A 29 13.74 10.13 1.07
CA ASP A 29 13.22 9.39 2.22
C ASP A 29 12.31 8.24 1.78
N THR A 30 12.10 7.31 2.69
CA THR A 30 11.32 6.09 2.46
C THR A 30 10.28 5.91 3.54
N LEU A 31 9.04 5.58 3.18
CA LEU A 31 7.94 5.31 4.10
C LEU A 31 7.48 3.87 3.91
N THR A 32 7.49 3.08 4.97
CA THR A 32 7.00 1.70 4.94
C THR A 32 5.53 1.67 5.34
N VAL A 33 4.70 1.18 4.44
CA VAL A 33 3.24 1.10 4.58
C VAL A 33 2.86 -0.37 4.67
N THR A 34 2.40 -0.80 5.84
CA THR A 34 1.89 -2.16 6.06
C THR A 34 0.38 -2.15 6.01
N VAL A 35 -0.20 -2.88 5.06
CA VAL A 35 -1.65 -3.04 4.93
C VAL A 35 -2.04 -4.41 5.45
N ARG A 36 -2.95 -4.45 6.43
CA ARG A 36 -3.51 -5.66 6.98
C ARG A 36 -4.92 -5.91 6.46
N ALA A 37 -5.09 -7.05 5.82
CA ALA A 37 -6.40 -7.62 5.52
C ALA A 37 -6.96 -8.30 6.77
N LEU A 38 -8.14 -7.86 7.20
CA LEU A 38 -8.83 -8.37 8.37
C LEU A 38 -10.14 -9.05 7.96
N ASP A 39 -10.45 -10.18 8.58
CA ASP A 39 -11.72 -10.88 8.43
C ASP A 39 -12.81 -10.24 9.32
N LYS A 40 -14.02 -10.80 9.30
CA LYS A 40 -15.14 -10.32 10.14
C LYS A 40 -14.85 -10.38 11.64
N ASN A 41 -13.90 -11.22 12.05
CA ASN A 41 -13.48 -11.43 13.44
C ASN A 41 -12.22 -10.63 13.80
N LYS A 42 -11.73 -9.75 12.91
CA LYS A 42 -10.46 -9.00 13.06
C LYS A 42 -9.21 -9.89 13.05
N GLY A 43 -9.31 -11.13 12.56
CA GLY A 43 -8.20 -12.01 12.25
C GLY A 43 -7.56 -11.67 10.90
N GLY A 44 -6.27 -11.95 10.73
CA GLY A 44 -5.56 -11.71 9.47
C GLY A 44 -6.04 -12.62 8.35
N VAL A 45 -6.24 -12.07 7.14
CA VAL A 45 -6.64 -12.84 5.95
C VAL A 45 -5.42 -13.01 5.05
N ALA A 46 -4.93 -14.24 4.94
CA ALA A 46 -3.85 -14.60 4.03
C ALA A 46 -4.34 -14.81 2.60
N GLY A 47 -3.55 -14.47 1.59
CA GLY A 47 -3.92 -14.69 0.19
C GLY A 47 -4.88 -13.64 -0.39
N ALA A 48 -5.10 -12.51 0.29
CA ALA A 48 -5.90 -11.40 -0.20
C ALA A 48 -5.03 -10.49 -1.10
N ASN A 49 -5.54 -10.04 -2.24
CA ASN A 49 -4.79 -9.13 -3.09
C ASN A 49 -5.10 -7.69 -2.73
N ILE A 50 -4.10 -7.03 -2.19
CA ILE A 50 -4.15 -5.63 -1.83
C ILE A 50 -3.48 -4.83 -2.95
N THR A 51 -4.16 -3.77 -3.39
CA THR A 51 -3.62 -2.78 -4.31
C THR A 51 -3.46 -1.47 -3.57
N LEU A 52 -2.24 -0.93 -3.58
CA LEU A 52 -1.92 0.39 -3.09
C LEU A 52 -1.92 1.37 -4.27
N GLU A 53 -2.79 2.36 -4.19
CA GLU A 53 -2.83 3.51 -5.09
C GLU A 53 -2.17 4.71 -4.40
N LEU A 54 -1.26 5.34 -5.13
CA LEU A 54 -0.56 6.54 -4.74
C LEU A 54 -1.14 7.71 -5.53
N ASP A 55 -1.77 8.64 -4.81
CA ASP A 55 -2.38 9.85 -5.39
C ASP A 55 -1.49 11.05 -5.02
N ASP A 56 -0.55 11.34 -5.91
CA ASP A 56 0.40 12.44 -5.80
C ASP A 56 0.21 13.44 -6.96
N PRO A 57 -0.28 14.65 -6.69
CA PRO A 57 -0.47 15.68 -7.73
C PRO A 57 0.85 16.15 -8.35
N THR A 58 1.98 15.94 -7.65
CA THR A 58 3.30 16.37 -8.08
C THR A 58 4.08 15.29 -8.83
N ASN A 59 3.55 14.06 -8.86
CA ASN A 59 4.13 12.87 -9.49
C ASN A 59 5.63 12.65 -9.18
N ASN A 60 6.00 12.92 -7.93
CA ASN A 60 7.34 12.88 -7.37
C ASN A 60 7.56 11.64 -6.51
N VAL A 61 6.53 11.19 -5.80
CA VAL A 61 6.60 9.98 -4.98
C VAL A 61 6.27 8.74 -5.81
N SER A 62 6.88 7.62 -5.46
CA SER A 62 6.67 6.35 -6.16
C SER A 62 6.62 5.18 -5.19
N ILE A 63 5.92 4.12 -5.59
CA ILE A 63 5.94 2.84 -4.88
C ILE A 63 7.19 2.09 -5.35
N GLU A 64 8.04 1.70 -4.41
CA GLU A 64 9.14 0.80 -4.68
C GLU A 64 8.61 -0.63 -4.86
N GLY A 65 8.75 -1.14 -6.09
CA GLY A 65 8.25 -2.46 -6.46
C GLY A 65 6.86 -2.42 -7.07
N VAL A 66 6.02 -3.39 -6.71
CA VAL A 66 4.68 -3.58 -7.28
C VAL A 66 3.61 -2.89 -6.43
N SER A 67 2.60 -2.31 -7.08
CA SER A 67 1.44 -1.70 -6.41
C SER A 67 0.44 -2.73 -5.89
N THR A 68 0.44 -3.95 -6.44
CA THR A 68 -0.44 -5.04 -6.00
C THR A 68 0.37 -6.16 -5.37
N GLN A 69 0.01 -6.53 -4.14
CA GLN A 69 0.65 -7.61 -3.40
C GLN A 69 -0.39 -8.51 -2.73
N THR A 70 -0.04 -9.77 -2.57
CA THR A 70 -0.87 -10.73 -1.85
C THR A 70 -0.46 -10.76 -0.39
N THR A 71 -1.42 -10.75 0.52
CA THR A 71 -1.15 -10.78 1.96
C THR A 71 -0.52 -12.09 2.41
N ASP A 72 0.38 -11.99 3.38
CA ASP A 72 1.05 -13.12 4.03
C ASP A 72 0.12 -13.92 4.96
N ALA A 73 0.65 -14.96 5.62
CA ALA A 73 -0.09 -15.81 6.56
C ALA A 73 -0.74 -15.05 7.73
N ALA A 74 -0.21 -13.87 8.09
CA ALA A 74 -0.74 -13.00 9.14
C ALA A 74 -1.67 -11.91 8.58
N GLY A 75 -1.89 -11.89 7.27
CA GLY A 75 -2.74 -10.94 6.57
C GLY A 75 -2.06 -9.63 6.21
N ASN A 76 -0.73 -9.54 6.22
CA ASN A 76 0.01 -8.32 5.93
C ASN A 76 0.48 -8.25 4.47
N ALA A 77 0.41 -7.05 3.88
CA ALA A 77 1.06 -6.66 2.63
C ALA A 77 1.91 -5.42 2.90
N ILE A 78 3.20 -5.45 2.56
CA ILE A 78 4.17 -4.39 2.92
C ILE A 78 4.60 -3.64 1.67
N TYR A 79 4.35 -2.35 1.62
CA TYR A 79 4.74 -1.46 0.53
C TYR A 79 5.77 -0.46 1.01
N ILE A 80 6.70 -0.10 0.13
CA ILE A 80 7.70 0.92 0.43
C ILE A 80 7.43 2.08 -0.53
N ILE A 81 7.22 3.27 0.01
CA ILE A 81 7.08 4.50 -0.77
C ILE A 81 8.40 5.26 -0.71
N LYS A 82 8.87 5.73 -1.86
CA LYS A 82 10.08 6.55 -1.97
C LYS A 82 9.75 7.97 -2.39
N THR A 83 10.35 8.93 -1.70
CA THR A 83 10.35 10.34 -2.10
C THR A 83 11.58 10.64 -2.95
N PRO A 84 11.49 11.58 -3.91
CA PRO A 84 12.57 11.79 -4.86
C PRO A 84 13.76 12.44 -4.16
N LYS A 85 14.98 12.20 -4.64
CA LYS A 85 16.16 12.85 -4.06
C LYS A 85 16.13 14.38 -4.25
N THR A 86 15.64 14.82 -5.41
CA THR A 86 15.50 16.22 -5.79
C THR A 86 14.24 16.37 -6.64
N SER A 87 13.45 17.41 -6.40
CA SER A 87 12.37 17.81 -7.30
C SER A 87 12.18 19.31 -7.26
N SER A 88 11.71 19.89 -8.37
CA SER A 88 11.28 21.29 -8.44
C SER A 88 9.97 21.53 -7.66
N SER A 89 9.18 20.47 -7.42
CA SER A 89 7.88 20.54 -6.76
C SER A 89 7.90 20.05 -5.31
N ILE A 90 9.07 20.05 -4.64
CA ILE A 90 9.17 19.68 -3.22
C ILE A 90 8.31 20.57 -2.34
N ASN A 91 8.24 21.87 -2.62
CA ASN A 91 7.37 22.79 -1.88
C ASN A 91 5.89 22.43 -2.04
N GLU A 92 5.49 21.97 -3.22
CA GLU A 92 4.12 21.49 -3.45
C GLU A 92 3.87 20.15 -2.77
N LEU A 93 4.85 19.24 -2.77
CA LEU A 93 4.75 17.96 -2.07
C LEU A 93 4.64 18.17 -0.55
N VAL A 94 5.37 19.12 0.02
CA VAL A 94 5.23 19.49 1.45
C VAL A 94 3.89 20.17 1.73
N LYS A 95 3.41 21.00 0.80
CA LYS A 95 2.17 21.78 0.97
C LYS A 95 0.90 20.95 0.78
N ASN A 96 0.85 20.13 -0.28
CA ASN A 96 -0.30 19.34 -0.67
C ASN A 96 -0.24 17.91 -0.12
N GLY A 97 0.96 17.41 0.18
CA GLY A 97 1.17 16.01 0.52
C GLY A 97 0.89 15.07 -0.65
N PHE A 98 0.85 13.78 -0.33
CA PHE A 98 0.32 12.72 -1.18
C PHE A 98 -0.69 11.90 -0.37
N LYS A 99 -1.60 11.22 -1.06
CA LYS A 99 -2.59 10.34 -0.42
C LYS A 99 -2.33 8.90 -0.81
N LEU A 100 -2.51 8.01 0.16
CA LEU A 100 -2.45 6.57 -0.03
C LEU A 100 -3.87 6.03 0.03
N LYS A 101 -4.27 5.28 -0.99
CA LYS A 101 -5.54 4.55 -1.00
C LYS A 101 -5.22 3.08 -1.15
N VAL A 102 -5.91 2.24 -0.38
CA VAL A 102 -5.76 0.79 -0.46
C VAL A 102 -7.10 0.20 -0.86
N SER A 103 -7.06 -0.76 -1.75
CA SER A 103 -8.22 -1.54 -2.16
C SER A 103 -7.87 -3.01 -2.17
N THR A 104 -8.89 -3.84 -2.00
CA THR A 104 -8.83 -5.29 -2.19
C THR A 104 -9.83 -5.65 -3.27
N ASN A 105 -9.51 -6.65 -4.09
CA ASN A 105 -10.47 -7.25 -5.02
C ASN A 105 -11.33 -8.30 -4.28
#